data_AF-A0A0P9FX98-F1
#
_entry.id   AF-A0A0P9FX98-F1
#
_cell.length_a   1.000
_cell.length_b   1.000
_cell.length_c   1.000
_cell.angle_alpha   90.00
_cell.angle_beta   90.00
_cell.angle_gamma   90.00
#
_symmetry.space_group_name_H-M   'P 1'
#
loop_
_entity.id
_entity.type
_entity.pdbx_description
1 polymer ?
#
loop_
_entity_poly.entity_id
_entity_poly.type
_entity_poly.pdbx_seq_one_letter_code
_entity_poly.pdbx_strand_id
1 'polypeptide(L)'
;MPKNPSNIAQILPFFEYLPQIITATATAIIIGILYYCRDRIRKWMFAQRIKPLLKQVLSTYEEKVLPEYVEAKPKLKVVLKKEDIPTEHPFGYIFIAAIQEELLWNTLLTVVPISSSIKSIRILFDENLRKSLFDLLSYRLGLELGKEDIAVKFRDRAIALRADDYETMEKLYGGGKLTAIILLEASIRLRKTKGKPSVSDVKEFSTLVRKIAEIDAAVVRVGETPVQAYLEESLEKKTGIILLARGTYISKAVDIANQLREKGFEMFSEKELGFSNPEIGTWQFIEPKKEEVSFMRIWLRRKGRMHNA
;
A
#
# COMPACT_ATOMS: atom_id res chain seq x y z
N MET A 1 -1.71 -30.98 -99.48
CA MET A 1 -0.82 -30.98 -98.30
C MET A 1 -1.29 -29.89 -97.34
N PRO A 2 -1.64 -30.23 -96.10
CA PRO A 2 -2.29 -29.30 -95.17
C PRO A 2 -1.25 -28.40 -94.49
N LYS A 3 -1.52 -27.10 -94.41
CA LYS A 3 -0.86 -26.22 -93.45
C LYS A 3 -1.60 -26.37 -92.13
N ASN A 4 -0.93 -26.98 -91.16
CA ASN A 4 -1.39 -27.12 -89.78
C ASN A 4 -1.40 -25.73 -89.12
N PRO A 5 -2.53 -25.19 -88.64
CA PRO A 5 -2.56 -24.06 -87.74
C PRO A 5 -2.93 -24.59 -86.35
N SER A 6 -1.95 -24.76 -85.45
CA SER A 6 -2.33 -24.99 -84.06
C SER A 6 -1.24 -24.61 -83.07
N ASN A 7 -1.66 -23.67 -82.22
CA ASN A 7 -1.30 -23.53 -80.82
C ASN A 7 0.11 -23.04 -80.50
N ILE A 8 0.38 -21.79 -80.84
CA ILE A 8 1.09 -20.93 -79.89
C ILE A 8 0.08 -20.70 -78.75
N ALA A 9 0.16 -21.55 -77.72
CA ALA A 9 -0.52 -21.31 -76.47
C ALA A 9 -0.22 -19.86 -76.05
N GLN A 10 -1.27 -19.06 -75.91
CA GLN A 10 -1.18 -17.75 -75.28
C GLN A 10 -0.68 -17.99 -73.85
N ILE A 11 0.64 -17.89 -73.66
CA ILE A 11 1.23 -17.72 -72.33
C ILE A 11 0.83 -16.30 -71.93
N LEU A 12 -0.39 -16.17 -71.39
CA LEU A 12 -0.79 -15.01 -70.59
C LEU A 12 0.38 -14.69 -69.66
N PRO A 13 0.85 -13.44 -69.60
CA PRO A 13 2.06 -13.12 -68.86
C PRO A 13 1.77 -13.29 -67.37
N PHE A 14 2.14 -14.46 -66.84
CA PHE A 14 2.11 -14.78 -65.41
C PHE A 14 2.78 -13.67 -64.56
N PHE A 15 3.69 -12.92 -65.18
CA PHE A 15 4.35 -11.74 -64.63
C PHE A 15 3.41 -10.57 -64.29
N GLU A 16 2.29 -10.37 -64.99
CA GLU A 16 1.34 -9.28 -64.68
C GLU A 16 0.55 -9.53 -63.39
N TYR A 17 0.32 -10.81 -63.04
CA TYR A 17 -0.39 -11.21 -61.83
C TYR A 17 0.55 -11.45 -60.63
N LEU A 18 1.86 -11.53 -60.86
CA LEU A 18 2.88 -11.75 -59.82
C LEU A 18 2.80 -10.73 -58.66
N PRO A 19 2.65 -9.41 -58.91
CA PRO A 19 2.51 -8.42 -57.83
C PRO A 19 1.24 -8.61 -57.01
N GLN A 20 0.14 -9.02 -57.65
CA GLN A 20 -1.15 -9.27 -56.98
C GLN A 20 -1.08 -10.55 -56.11
N ILE A 21 -0.39 -11.58 -56.57
CA ILE A 21 -0.15 -12.81 -55.81
C ILE A 21 0.77 -12.55 -54.62
N ILE A 22 1.85 -11.78 -54.80
CA ILE A 22 2.77 -11.40 -53.72
C ILE A 22 2.05 -10.57 -52.65
N THR A 23 1.26 -9.57 -53.06
CA THR A 23 0.49 -8.74 -52.12
C THR A 23 -0.58 -9.53 -51.37
N ALA A 24 -1.33 -10.42 -52.05
CA ALA A 24 -2.31 -11.28 -51.41
C ALA A 24 -1.67 -12.24 -50.39
N THR A 25 -0.53 -12.85 -50.75
CA THR A 25 0.21 -13.77 -49.87
C THR A 25 0.80 -13.04 -48.67
N ALA A 26 1.41 -11.87 -48.89
CA ALA A 26 1.92 -11.03 -47.81
C ALA A 26 0.80 -10.58 -46.86
N THR A 27 -0.36 -10.20 -47.40
CA THR A 27 -1.53 -9.80 -46.60
C THR A 27 -2.06 -10.97 -45.77
N ALA A 28 -2.14 -12.17 -46.33
CA ALA A 28 -2.56 -13.37 -45.61
C ALA A 28 -1.58 -13.73 -44.47
N ILE A 29 -0.27 -13.61 -44.71
CA ILE A 29 0.76 -13.83 -43.68
C ILE A 29 0.63 -12.77 -42.58
N ILE A 30 0.47 -11.50 -42.93
CA ILE A 30 0.29 -10.41 -41.96
C ILE A 30 -0.98 -10.62 -41.13
N ILE A 31 -2.10 -10.97 -41.75
CA ILE A 31 -3.37 -11.29 -41.04
C ILE A 31 -3.18 -12.51 -40.13
N GLY A 32 -2.49 -13.55 -40.59
CA GLY A 32 -2.17 -14.73 -39.79
C GLY A 32 -1.32 -14.39 -38.56
N ILE A 33 -0.29 -13.56 -38.73
CA ILE A 33 0.57 -13.06 -37.64
C ILE A 33 -0.23 -12.17 -36.69
N LEU A 34 -1.09 -11.28 -37.20
CA LEU A 34 -1.95 -10.42 -36.39
C LEU A 34 -2.98 -11.22 -35.60
N TYR A 35 -3.53 -12.29 -36.17
CA TYR A 35 -4.45 -13.18 -35.49
C TYR A 35 -3.75 -13.95 -34.36
N TYR A 36 -2.56 -14.51 -34.63
CA TYR A 36 -1.76 -15.22 -33.64
C TYR A 36 -1.25 -14.29 -32.52
N CYS A 37 -0.86 -13.05 -32.87
CA CYS A 37 -0.39 -12.04 -31.93
C CYS A 37 -1.52 -11.21 -31.30
N ARG A 38 -2.80 -11.42 -31.68
CA ARG A 38 -3.95 -10.60 -31.27
C ARG A 38 -4.01 -10.38 -29.76
N ASP A 39 -3.85 -11.46 -29.02
CA ASP A 39 -3.91 -11.47 -27.56
C ASP A 39 -2.73 -10.74 -26.92
N ARG A 40 -1.53 -10.90 -27.48
CA ARG A 40 -0.32 -10.21 -27.04
C ARG A 40 -0.42 -8.70 -27.31
N ILE A 41 -0.92 -8.33 -28.50
CA ILE A 41 -1.16 -6.94 -28.89
C ILE A 41 -2.21 -6.31 -27.95
N ARG A 42 -3.32 -7.01 -27.68
CA ARG A 42 -4.38 -6.53 -26.77
C ARG A 42 -3.85 -6.29 -25.36
N LYS A 43 -3.10 -7.24 -24.78
CA LYS A 43 -2.44 -7.07 -23.47
C LYS A 43 -1.50 -5.87 -23.47
N TRP A 44 -0.69 -5.72 -24.52
CA TRP A 44 0.28 -4.64 -24.62
C TRP A 44 -0.38 -3.26 -24.73
N MET A 45 -1.38 -3.11 -25.61
CA MET A 45 -2.13 -1.85 -25.74
C MET A 45 -2.82 -1.46 -24.43
N PHE A 46 -3.47 -2.41 -23.77
CA PHE A 46 -4.13 -2.17 -22.49
C PHE A 46 -3.13 -1.80 -21.38
N ALA A 47 -1.98 -2.49 -21.33
CA ALA A 47 -0.91 -2.14 -20.38
C ALA A 47 -0.38 -0.71 -20.60
N GLN A 48 -0.22 -0.28 -21.85
CA GLN A 48 0.21 1.09 -22.16
C GLN A 48 -0.77 2.15 -21.64
N ARG A 49 -2.08 1.88 -21.74
CA ARG A 49 -3.13 2.77 -21.20
C ARG A 49 -3.15 2.82 -19.67
N ILE A 50 -2.95 1.68 -19.00
CA ILE A 50 -3.01 1.62 -17.53
C ILE A 50 -1.77 2.20 -16.87
N LYS A 51 -0.58 1.98 -17.45
CA LYS A 51 0.70 2.43 -16.87
C LYS A 51 0.68 3.85 -16.30
N PRO A 52 0.20 4.90 -17.01
CA PRO A 52 0.15 6.25 -16.46
C PRO A 52 -0.79 6.36 -15.25
N LEU A 53 -1.96 5.73 -15.32
CA LEU A 53 -2.94 5.70 -14.21
C LEU A 53 -2.37 4.98 -13.00
N LEU A 54 -1.79 3.79 -13.19
CA LEU A 54 -1.15 3.05 -12.12
C LEU A 54 0.00 3.85 -11.49
N LYS A 55 0.80 4.54 -12.30
CA LYS A 55 1.88 5.41 -11.79
C LYS A 55 1.32 6.50 -10.88
N GLN A 56 0.24 7.17 -11.31
CA GLN A 56 -0.43 8.20 -10.51
C GLN A 56 -1.00 7.63 -9.20
N VAL A 57 -1.65 6.47 -9.25
CA VAL A 57 -2.21 5.82 -8.06
C VAL A 57 -1.11 5.42 -7.09
N LEU A 58 -0.02 4.83 -7.59
CA LEU A 58 1.12 4.43 -6.76
C LEU A 58 1.83 5.63 -6.14
N SER A 59 2.08 6.71 -6.89
CA SER A 59 2.70 7.91 -6.33
C SER A 59 1.82 8.54 -5.26
N THR A 60 0.51 8.65 -5.51
CA THR A 60 -0.43 9.19 -4.53
C THR A 60 -0.48 8.33 -3.27
N TYR A 61 -0.48 7.00 -3.45
CA TYR A 61 -0.45 6.06 -2.33
C TYR A 61 0.82 6.20 -1.48
N GLU A 62 1.98 6.26 -2.14
CA GLU A 62 3.30 6.40 -1.51
C GLU A 62 3.47 7.75 -0.80
N GLU A 63 3.04 8.84 -1.42
CA GLU A 63 3.34 10.20 -0.94
C GLU A 63 2.30 10.70 0.07
N LYS A 64 1.02 10.31 -0.10
CA LYS A 64 -0.08 10.89 0.66
C LYS A 64 -0.79 9.92 1.58
N VAL A 65 -0.93 8.65 1.18
CA VAL A 65 -1.75 7.69 1.95
C VAL A 65 -0.90 6.94 2.97
N LEU A 66 0.23 6.38 2.57
CA LEU A 66 1.09 5.60 3.46
C LEU A 66 2.58 5.92 3.23
N PRO A 67 3.02 7.14 3.60
CA PRO A 67 4.42 7.53 3.47
C PRO A 67 5.33 6.67 4.35
N GLU A 68 6.57 6.49 3.90
CA GLU A 68 7.68 5.83 4.63
C GLU A 68 7.63 4.29 4.74
N TYR A 69 6.56 3.61 4.28
CA TYR A 69 6.39 2.15 4.45
C TYR A 69 6.22 1.35 3.14
N VAL A 70 6.64 1.90 2.00
CA VAL A 70 6.56 1.19 0.72
C VAL A 70 7.90 0.49 0.41
N GLU A 71 7.99 -0.80 0.73
CA GLU A 71 9.21 -1.62 0.55
C GLU A 71 9.45 -2.08 -0.91
N ALA A 72 8.42 -2.04 -1.78
CA ALA A 72 8.58 -2.32 -3.21
C ALA A 72 7.36 -1.81 -4.01
N LYS A 73 7.62 -1.41 -5.26
CA LYS A 73 6.55 -1.01 -6.19
C LYS A 73 5.96 -2.26 -6.86
N PRO A 74 4.64 -2.50 -6.75
CA PRO A 74 4.05 -3.69 -7.32
C PRO A 74 4.12 -3.70 -8.85
N LYS A 75 4.40 -4.87 -9.42
CA LYS A 75 4.51 -5.07 -10.87
C LYS A 75 3.14 -5.35 -11.48
N LEU A 76 2.80 -4.65 -12.57
CA LEU A 76 1.57 -4.88 -13.32
C LEU A 76 1.62 -6.18 -14.14
N LYS A 77 0.58 -7.00 -14.02
CA LYS A 77 0.32 -8.19 -14.83
C LYS A 77 -1.06 -8.07 -15.47
N VAL A 78 -1.07 -7.91 -16.79
CA VAL A 78 -2.32 -7.86 -17.56
C VAL A 78 -2.74 -9.27 -17.97
N VAL A 79 -3.95 -9.62 -17.60
CA VAL A 79 -4.61 -10.88 -18.00
C VAL A 79 -5.76 -10.58 -18.97
N LEU A 80 -6.16 -11.58 -19.76
CA LEU A 80 -7.22 -11.37 -20.75
C LEU A 80 -8.60 -11.63 -20.14
N LYS A 81 -8.71 -12.64 -19.30
CA LYS A 81 -9.96 -13.02 -18.67
C LYS A 81 -9.91 -12.78 -17.17
N LYS A 82 -11.08 -12.72 -16.54
CA LYS A 82 -11.20 -12.46 -15.11
C LYS A 82 -10.79 -13.68 -14.28
N GLU A 83 -10.99 -14.88 -14.83
CA GLU A 83 -10.67 -16.16 -14.18
C GLU A 83 -9.16 -16.36 -14.01
N ASP A 84 -8.36 -15.65 -14.81
CA ASP A 84 -6.90 -15.63 -14.70
C ASP A 84 -6.39 -14.74 -13.54
N ILE A 85 -7.28 -13.99 -12.88
CA ILE A 85 -6.93 -13.19 -11.70
C ILE A 85 -6.91 -14.13 -10.48
N PRO A 86 -5.80 -14.18 -9.73
CA PRO A 86 -5.75 -15.01 -8.53
C PRO A 86 -6.75 -14.53 -7.48
N THR A 87 -7.41 -15.46 -6.80
CA THR A 87 -8.39 -15.17 -5.74
C THR A 87 -7.80 -14.28 -4.65
N GLU A 88 -6.54 -14.51 -4.30
CA GLU A 88 -5.76 -13.63 -3.45
C GLU A 88 -4.62 -13.02 -4.26
N HIS A 89 -4.61 -11.69 -4.37
CA HIS A 89 -3.54 -10.99 -5.07
C HIS A 89 -2.19 -11.22 -4.37
N PRO A 90 -1.17 -11.75 -5.07
CA PRO A 90 0.12 -11.96 -4.46
C PRO A 90 0.81 -10.62 -4.19
N PHE A 91 1.61 -10.61 -3.12
CA PHE A 91 2.41 -9.46 -2.72
C PHE A 91 3.30 -8.96 -3.87
N GLY A 92 3.32 -7.64 -4.10
CA GLY A 92 4.18 -7.03 -5.12
C GLY A 92 3.70 -7.22 -6.56
N TYR A 93 2.47 -7.70 -6.78
CA TYR A 93 1.90 -7.81 -8.12
C TYR A 93 0.46 -7.33 -8.17
N ILE A 94 0.11 -6.62 -9.25
CA ILE A 94 -1.24 -6.15 -9.53
C ILE A 94 -1.72 -6.87 -10.79
N PHE A 95 -2.82 -7.62 -10.67
CA PHE A 95 -3.45 -8.33 -11.79
C PHE A 95 -4.68 -7.57 -12.26
N ILE A 96 -4.75 -7.22 -13.54
CA ILE A 96 -5.88 -6.50 -14.13
C ILE A 96 -6.30 -7.18 -15.42
N ALA A 97 -7.60 -7.47 -15.54
CA ALA A 97 -8.18 -8.04 -16.75
C ALA A 97 -8.44 -6.95 -17.81
N ALA A 98 -8.04 -7.22 -19.05
CA ALA A 98 -8.22 -6.32 -20.20
C ALA A 98 -9.68 -6.03 -20.58
N ILE A 99 -10.63 -6.76 -19.99
CA ILE A 99 -12.08 -6.60 -20.23
C ILE A 99 -12.70 -5.54 -19.30
N GLN A 100 -12.00 -5.12 -18.24
CA GLN A 100 -12.55 -4.27 -17.17
C GLN A 100 -12.15 -2.79 -17.31
N GLU A 101 -12.12 -2.24 -18.52
CA GLU A 101 -11.68 -0.85 -18.74
C GLU A 101 -12.55 0.16 -17.97
N GLU A 102 -13.87 -0.07 -17.89
CA GLU A 102 -14.82 0.77 -17.12
C GLU A 102 -14.66 0.68 -15.60
N LEU A 103 -14.14 -0.44 -15.09
CA LEU A 103 -13.95 -0.68 -13.65
C LEU A 103 -12.50 -0.45 -13.22
N LEU A 104 -11.67 0.13 -14.09
CA LEU A 104 -10.23 0.24 -13.86
C LEU A 104 -9.91 0.97 -12.54
N TRP A 105 -10.62 2.05 -12.23
CA TRP A 105 -10.46 2.77 -10.96
C TRP A 105 -10.84 1.92 -9.76
N ASN A 106 -11.97 1.20 -9.81
CA ASN A 106 -12.38 0.29 -8.73
C ASN A 106 -11.29 -0.78 -8.49
N THR A 107 -10.76 -1.36 -9.57
CA THR A 107 -9.71 -2.37 -9.48
C THR A 107 -8.41 -1.79 -8.91
N LEU A 108 -7.97 -0.63 -9.38
CA LEU A 108 -6.75 0.00 -8.87
C LEU A 108 -6.86 0.38 -7.40
N LEU A 109 -7.97 1.01 -7.00
CA LEU A 109 -8.21 1.40 -5.61
C LEU A 109 -8.31 0.20 -4.68
N THR A 110 -8.83 -0.94 -5.15
CA THR A 110 -8.90 -2.18 -4.36
C THR A 110 -7.52 -2.85 -4.25
N VAL A 111 -6.82 -3.00 -5.37
CA VAL A 111 -5.64 -3.88 -5.44
C VAL A 111 -4.36 -3.17 -5.03
N VAL A 112 -4.24 -1.86 -5.25
CA VAL A 112 -3.01 -1.12 -4.90
C VAL A 112 -2.71 -1.21 -3.41
N PRO A 113 -3.61 -0.88 -2.46
CA PRO A 113 -3.30 -0.98 -1.03
C PRO A 113 -2.94 -2.41 -0.58
N ILE A 114 -3.55 -3.41 -1.21
CA ILE A 114 -3.32 -4.83 -0.93
C ILE A 114 -1.94 -5.29 -1.45
N SER A 115 -1.56 -4.85 -2.65
CA SER A 115 -0.36 -5.31 -3.36
C SER A 115 0.87 -4.44 -3.15
N SER A 116 0.69 -3.17 -2.77
CA SER A 116 1.75 -2.29 -2.27
C SER A 116 2.35 -2.90 -1.02
N SER A 117 3.67 -2.82 -0.89
CA SER A 117 4.46 -3.73 -0.06
C SER A 117 4.25 -3.67 1.45
N ILE A 118 3.12 -4.20 1.90
CA ILE A 118 2.74 -4.29 3.30
C ILE A 118 2.68 -5.77 3.70
N LYS A 119 3.81 -6.46 3.52
CA LYS A 119 3.94 -7.87 3.92
C LYS A 119 3.69 -8.00 5.42
N SER A 120 4.07 -6.98 6.19
CA SER A 120 3.95 -6.99 7.63
C SER A 120 2.53 -7.11 8.13
N ILE A 121 1.63 -6.33 7.54
CA ILE A 121 0.20 -6.35 7.88
C ILE A 121 -0.46 -7.64 7.45
N ARG A 122 -0.11 -8.17 6.27
CA ARG A 122 -0.73 -9.40 5.77
C ARG A 122 -0.56 -10.59 6.71
N ILE A 123 0.58 -10.63 7.41
CA ILE A 123 0.99 -11.79 8.20
C ILE A 123 0.66 -11.62 9.69
N LEU A 124 0.83 -10.43 10.28
CA LEU A 124 0.68 -10.23 11.73
C LEU A 124 -0.71 -9.77 12.19
N PHE A 125 -1.54 -9.25 11.28
CA PHE A 125 -2.88 -8.83 11.63
C PHE A 125 -3.83 -10.01 11.48
N ASP A 126 -4.79 -10.13 12.40
CA ASP A 126 -5.96 -10.96 12.17
C ASP A 126 -6.73 -10.51 10.92
N GLU A 127 -7.62 -11.39 10.46
CA GLU A 127 -8.31 -11.19 9.19
C GLU A 127 -9.15 -9.89 9.16
N ASN A 128 -9.81 -9.55 10.28
CA ASN A 128 -10.69 -8.41 10.33
C ASN A 128 -9.91 -7.10 10.35
N LEU A 129 -8.90 -6.95 11.21
CA LEU A 129 -8.04 -5.77 11.24
C LEU A 129 -7.35 -5.56 9.89
N ARG A 130 -6.86 -6.65 9.27
CA ARG A 130 -6.22 -6.60 7.96
C ARG A 130 -7.18 -6.08 6.89
N LYS A 131 -8.40 -6.62 6.81
CA LYS A 131 -9.42 -6.19 5.84
C LYS A 131 -9.84 -4.73 6.09
N SER A 132 -10.12 -4.37 7.34
CA SER A 132 -10.49 -3.01 7.73
C SER A 132 -9.40 -2.00 7.39
N LEU A 133 -8.12 -2.35 7.57
CA LEU A 133 -7.03 -1.48 7.17
C LEU A 133 -6.96 -1.31 5.64
N PHE A 134 -7.10 -2.38 4.86
CA PHE A 134 -7.10 -2.23 3.41
C PHE A 134 -8.30 -1.44 2.90
N ASP A 135 -9.47 -1.58 3.51
CA ASP A 135 -10.62 -0.74 3.20
C ASP A 135 -10.35 0.73 3.55
N LEU A 136 -9.73 1.02 4.70
CA LEU A 136 -9.35 2.37 5.08
C LEU A 136 -8.35 2.99 4.11
N LEU A 137 -7.31 2.25 3.73
CA LEU A 137 -6.29 2.71 2.80
C LEU A 137 -6.88 2.92 1.38
N SER A 138 -7.79 2.06 0.96
CA SER A 138 -8.53 2.21 -0.32
C SER A 138 -9.44 3.43 -0.29
N TYR A 139 -10.13 3.67 0.83
CA TYR A 139 -10.94 4.86 1.06
C TYR A 139 -10.10 6.14 0.97
N ARG A 140 -8.99 6.22 1.72
CA ARG A 140 -8.08 7.38 1.72
C ARG A 140 -7.49 7.64 0.34
N LEU A 141 -7.06 6.60 -0.35
CA LEU A 141 -6.54 6.69 -1.72
C LEU A 141 -7.61 7.20 -2.70
N GLY A 142 -8.85 6.73 -2.57
CA GLY A 142 -9.96 7.21 -3.37
C GLY A 142 -10.25 8.69 -3.17
N LEU A 143 -10.23 9.18 -1.92
CA LEU A 143 -10.40 10.59 -1.60
C LEU A 143 -9.28 11.45 -2.23
N GLU A 144 -8.02 11.06 -2.06
CA GLU A 144 -6.87 11.80 -2.61
C GLU A 144 -6.85 11.88 -4.14
N LEU A 145 -7.50 10.93 -4.81
CA LEU A 145 -7.62 10.86 -6.27
C LEU A 145 -8.94 11.45 -6.79
N GLY A 146 -9.77 12.05 -5.93
CA GLY A 146 -11.05 12.64 -6.31
C GLY A 146 -12.09 11.61 -6.78
N LYS A 147 -12.04 10.39 -6.23
CA LYS A 147 -12.95 9.26 -6.54
C LYS A 147 -13.85 8.95 -5.35
N GLU A 148 -14.55 9.97 -4.86
CA GLU A 148 -15.38 9.89 -3.64
C GLU A 148 -16.49 8.83 -3.75
N ASP A 149 -17.10 8.70 -4.94
CA ASP A 149 -18.15 7.72 -5.25
C ASP A 149 -17.70 6.26 -5.06
N ILE A 150 -16.42 5.99 -5.32
CA ILE A 150 -15.79 4.69 -5.09
C ILE A 150 -15.30 4.59 -3.65
N ALA A 151 -14.69 5.66 -3.14
CA ALA A 151 -14.12 5.70 -1.79
C ALA A 151 -15.16 5.34 -0.73
N VAL A 152 -16.33 5.97 -0.78
CA VAL A 152 -17.42 5.77 0.19
C VAL A 152 -17.85 4.30 0.27
N LYS A 153 -17.81 3.56 -0.83
CA LYS A 153 -18.16 2.13 -0.85
C LYS A 153 -17.22 1.28 0.01
N PHE A 154 -15.93 1.61 0.07
CA PHE A 154 -14.98 0.91 0.95
C PHE A 154 -15.28 1.18 2.42
N ARG A 155 -15.52 2.46 2.77
CA ARG A 155 -15.90 2.86 4.13
C ARG A 155 -17.19 2.16 4.56
N ASP A 156 -18.25 2.29 3.78
CA ASP A 156 -19.58 1.78 4.15
C ASP A 156 -19.57 0.25 4.26
N ARG A 157 -18.85 -0.44 3.37
CA ARG A 157 -18.63 -1.89 3.47
C ARG A 157 -17.88 -2.27 4.74
N ALA A 158 -16.83 -1.54 5.09
CA ALA A 158 -16.04 -1.82 6.28
C ALA A 158 -16.85 -1.59 7.56
N ILE A 159 -17.60 -0.50 7.63
CA ILE A 159 -18.52 -0.21 8.74
C ILE A 159 -19.58 -1.32 8.86
N ALA A 160 -20.20 -1.72 7.76
CA ALA A 160 -21.26 -2.74 7.78
C ALA A 160 -20.76 -4.13 8.23
N LEU A 161 -19.51 -4.48 7.95
CA LEU A 161 -18.96 -5.81 8.21
C LEU A 161 -18.08 -5.89 9.45
N ARG A 162 -17.38 -4.80 9.81
CA ARG A 162 -16.26 -4.75 10.76
C ARG A 162 -16.14 -3.35 11.41
N ALA A 163 -17.24 -2.81 11.94
CA ALA A 163 -17.28 -1.46 12.51
C ALA A 163 -16.15 -1.17 13.51
N ASP A 164 -16.02 -1.98 14.56
CA ASP A 164 -15.04 -1.74 15.63
C ASP A 164 -13.60 -1.77 15.14
N ASP A 165 -13.26 -2.73 14.26
CA ASP A 165 -11.92 -2.85 13.68
C ASP A 165 -11.64 -1.75 12.65
N TYR A 166 -12.67 -1.24 11.97
CA TYR A 166 -12.54 -0.08 11.08
C TYR A 166 -12.29 1.20 11.87
N GLU A 167 -13.07 1.46 12.92
CA GLU A 167 -12.88 2.60 13.81
C GLU A 167 -11.50 2.57 14.47
N THR A 168 -11.05 1.38 14.89
CA THR A 168 -9.69 1.14 15.39
C THR A 168 -8.64 1.63 14.39
N MET A 169 -8.77 1.26 13.11
CA MET A 169 -7.84 1.69 12.06
C MET A 169 -7.93 3.18 11.79
N GLU A 170 -9.12 3.78 11.81
CA GLU A 170 -9.29 5.23 11.66
C GLU A 170 -8.59 6.00 12.77
N LYS A 171 -8.76 5.58 14.04
CA LYS A 171 -8.07 6.18 15.19
C LYS A 171 -6.54 6.08 15.06
N LEU A 172 -6.04 4.92 14.63
CA LEU A 172 -4.60 4.71 14.43
C LEU A 172 -4.05 5.56 13.30
N TYR A 173 -4.77 5.65 12.18
CA TYR A 173 -4.37 6.43 11.01
C TYR A 173 -4.40 7.93 11.32
N GLY A 174 -5.53 8.44 11.83
CA GLY A 174 -5.71 9.86 12.15
C GLY A 174 -4.76 10.36 13.23
N GLY A 175 -4.39 9.51 14.19
CA GLY A 175 -3.42 9.84 15.24
C GLY A 175 -1.95 9.71 14.82
N GLY A 176 -1.66 9.30 13.57
CA GLY A 176 -0.30 9.01 13.10
C GLY A 176 0.34 7.78 13.75
N LYS A 177 -0.42 7.00 14.53
CA LYS A 177 0.04 5.81 15.28
C LYS A 177 0.28 4.61 14.36
N LEU A 178 -0.47 4.51 13.26
CA LEU A 178 -0.35 3.39 12.32
C LEU A 178 1.11 3.22 11.84
N THR A 179 1.68 4.24 11.20
CA THR A 179 3.05 4.18 10.64
C THR A 179 4.11 4.32 11.72
N ALA A 180 3.94 5.23 12.67
CA ALA A 180 4.96 5.51 13.69
C ALA A 180 5.15 4.35 14.70
N ILE A 181 4.11 3.55 14.91
CA ILE A 181 4.10 2.54 15.96
C ILE A 181 3.80 1.16 15.40
N ILE A 182 2.61 0.97 14.83
CA ILE A 182 2.09 -0.35 14.49
C ILE A 182 2.91 -1.01 13.38
N LEU A 183 3.16 -0.32 12.27
CA LEU A 183 3.90 -0.89 11.14
C LEU A 183 5.36 -1.14 11.47
N LEU A 184 5.96 -0.29 12.30
CA LEU A 184 7.32 -0.47 12.77
C LEU A 184 7.44 -1.76 13.59
N GLU A 185 6.55 -1.90 14.58
CA GLU A 185 6.53 -3.06 15.47
C GLU A 185 6.27 -4.35 14.69
N ALA A 186 5.32 -4.32 13.75
CA ALA A 186 5.04 -5.45 12.87
C ALA A 186 6.29 -5.88 12.08
N SER A 187 7.05 -4.91 11.57
CA SER A 187 8.27 -5.18 10.80
C SER A 187 9.37 -5.80 11.67
N ILE A 188 9.55 -5.31 12.90
CA ILE A 188 10.51 -5.86 13.88
C ILE A 188 10.16 -7.30 14.23
N ARG A 189 8.89 -7.56 14.56
CA ARG A 189 8.41 -8.89 14.96
C ARG A 189 8.58 -9.92 13.84
N LEU A 190 8.28 -9.55 12.60
CA LEU A 190 8.48 -10.46 11.47
C LEU A 190 9.94 -10.79 11.21
N ARG A 191 10.86 -9.86 11.42
CA ARG A 191 12.29 -10.17 11.33
C ARG A 191 12.68 -11.20 12.39
N LYS A 192 12.23 -11.01 13.64
CA LYS A 192 12.51 -11.96 14.74
C LYS A 192 11.96 -13.36 14.44
N THR A 193 10.76 -13.46 13.86
CA THR A 193 10.13 -14.74 13.51
C THR A 193 10.53 -15.27 12.12
N LYS A 194 11.48 -14.61 11.42
CA LYS A 194 11.88 -14.93 10.04
C LYS A 194 10.68 -15.05 9.08
N GLY A 195 9.66 -14.21 9.31
CA GLY A 195 8.43 -14.15 8.51
C GLY A 195 7.40 -15.24 8.80
N LYS A 196 7.57 -16.03 9.86
CA LYS A 196 6.68 -17.13 10.25
C LYS A 196 6.16 -16.96 11.69
N PRO A 197 5.33 -15.95 11.97
CA PRO A 197 4.72 -15.81 13.29
C PRO A 197 3.73 -16.94 13.54
N SER A 198 3.61 -17.34 14.80
CA SER A 198 2.61 -18.29 15.26
C SER A 198 1.22 -17.66 15.31
N VAL A 199 0.18 -18.48 15.42
CA VAL A 199 -1.21 -18.00 15.62
C VAL A 199 -1.32 -17.17 16.91
N SER A 200 -0.55 -17.54 17.95
CA SER A 200 -0.49 -16.78 19.20
C SER A 200 0.10 -15.39 18.99
N ASP A 201 1.16 -15.27 18.18
CA ASP A 201 1.79 -13.99 17.87
C ASP A 201 0.84 -13.06 17.11
N VAL A 202 0.07 -13.60 16.16
CA VAL A 202 -0.95 -12.85 15.42
C VAL A 202 -2.04 -12.33 16.37
N LYS A 203 -2.52 -13.17 17.28
CA LYS A 203 -3.57 -12.80 18.24
C LYS A 203 -3.09 -11.74 19.24
N GLU A 204 -1.90 -11.93 19.81
CA GLU A 204 -1.33 -10.96 20.76
C GLU A 204 -1.04 -9.63 20.06
N PHE A 205 -0.42 -9.64 18.88
CA PHE A 205 -0.16 -8.41 18.13
C PHE A 205 -1.47 -7.68 17.76
N SER A 206 -2.48 -8.41 17.30
CA SER A 206 -3.80 -7.83 16.98
C SER A 206 -4.49 -7.24 18.20
N THR A 207 -4.28 -7.82 19.39
CA THR A 207 -4.76 -7.27 20.66
C THR A 207 -4.01 -5.98 21.01
N LEU A 208 -2.69 -5.97 20.84
CA LEU A 208 -1.86 -4.79 21.04
C LEU A 208 -2.28 -3.63 20.12
N VAL A 209 -2.57 -3.91 18.85
CA VAL A 209 -3.05 -2.91 17.88
C VAL A 209 -4.32 -2.21 18.38
N ARG A 210 -5.31 -2.99 18.83
CA ARG A 210 -6.58 -2.46 19.35
C ARG A 210 -6.36 -1.62 20.61
N LYS A 211 -5.56 -2.13 21.55
CA LYS A 211 -5.19 -1.41 22.78
C LYS A 211 -4.51 -0.07 22.49
N ILE A 212 -3.57 -0.04 21.53
CA ILE A 212 -2.90 1.20 21.13
C ILE A 212 -3.88 2.19 20.48
N ALA A 213 -4.90 1.70 19.76
CA ALA A 213 -5.91 2.57 19.16
C ALA A 213 -6.73 3.33 20.21
N GLU A 214 -7.06 2.69 21.34
CA GLU A 214 -7.82 3.26 22.45
C GLU A 214 -7.06 4.38 23.19
N ILE A 215 -5.72 4.35 23.19
CA ILE A 215 -4.92 5.38 23.85
C ILE A 215 -5.05 6.71 23.08
N ASP A 216 -5.73 7.68 23.68
CA ASP A 216 -5.88 9.04 23.15
C ASP A 216 -4.57 9.84 23.30
N ALA A 217 -3.66 9.66 22.35
CA ALA A 217 -2.38 10.35 22.31
C ALA A 217 -1.95 10.69 20.88
N ALA A 218 -1.36 11.87 20.72
CA ALA A 218 -0.82 12.36 19.46
C ALA A 218 0.68 12.08 19.34
N VAL A 219 1.11 11.67 18.15
CA VAL A 219 2.53 11.46 17.86
C VAL A 219 3.22 12.79 17.57
N VAL A 220 4.35 13.04 18.24
CA VAL A 220 5.24 14.18 18.02
C VAL A 220 6.61 13.66 17.62
N ARG A 221 7.05 14.00 16.40
CA ARG A 221 8.36 13.58 15.87
C ARG A 221 9.43 14.58 16.28
N VAL A 222 10.35 14.16 17.13
CA VAL A 222 11.44 14.99 17.65
C VAL A 222 12.60 15.00 16.67
N GLY A 223 13.00 16.20 16.24
CA GLY A 223 14.05 16.46 15.27
C GLY A 223 14.78 17.76 15.58
N GLU A 224 15.05 18.56 14.55
CA GLU A 224 15.88 19.77 14.67
C GLU A 224 15.22 20.89 15.47
N THR A 225 13.89 20.95 15.48
CA THR A 225 13.11 21.99 16.16
C THR A 225 13.55 22.18 17.63
N PRO A 226 13.61 23.43 18.13
CA PRO A 226 13.93 23.70 19.52
C PRO A 226 12.95 23.04 20.49
N VAL A 227 13.45 22.64 21.67
CA VAL A 227 12.67 21.99 22.75
C VAL A 227 11.42 22.80 23.09
N GLN A 228 11.54 24.14 23.18
CA GLN A 228 10.46 25.02 23.59
C GLN A 228 9.24 24.93 22.65
N ALA A 229 9.46 24.86 21.34
CA ALA A 229 8.36 24.77 20.38
C ALA A 229 7.62 23.42 20.50
N TYR A 230 8.33 22.32 20.78
CA TYR A 230 7.68 21.03 21.07
C TYR A 230 6.84 21.07 22.33
N LEU A 231 7.27 21.80 23.36
CA LEU A 231 6.51 21.95 24.59
C LEU A 231 5.22 22.74 24.35
N GLU A 232 5.30 23.85 23.63
CA GLU A 232 4.14 24.67 23.26
C GLU A 232 3.13 23.83 22.46
N GLU A 233 3.59 23.17 21.39
CA GLU A 233 2.75 22.27 20.58
C GLU A 233 2.11 21.16 21.43
N SER A 234 2.87 20.57 22.35
CA SER A 234 2.39 19.48 23.20
C SER A 234 1.39 19.93 24.26
N LEU A 235 1.52 21.15 24.78
CA LEU A 235 0.61 21.72 25.79
C LEU A 235 -0.73 22.16 25.19
N GLU A 236 -0.70 22.62 23.95
CA GLU A 236 -1.91 22.95 23.16
C GLU A 236 -2.76 21.71 22.88
N LYS A 237 -2.12 20.54 22.73
CA LYS A 237 -2.83 19.28 22.54
C LYS A 237 -3.61 18.91 23.82
N LYS A 238 -4.88 18.57 23.62
CA LYS A 238 -5.80 18.13 24.69
C LYS A 238 -5.68 16.65 25.03
N THR A 239 -4.77 15.94 24.37
CA THR A 239 -4.59 14.48 24.41
C THR A 239 -3.23 14.13 25.02
N GLY A 240 -2.93 12.84 25.19
CA GLY A 240 -1.58 12.38 25.50
C GLY A 240 -0.58 12.72 24.40
N ILE A 241 0.71 12.57 24.69
CA ILE A 241 1.80 12.83 23.76
C ILE A 241 2.67 11.59 23.64
N ILE A 242 3.02 11.24 22.41
CA ILE A 242 3.99 10.19 22.11
C ILE A 242 5.19 10.88 21.46
N LEU A 243 6.27 11.04 22.22
CA LEU A 243 7.52 11.57 21.69
C LEU A 243 8.25 10.46 20.94
N LEU A 244 8.46 10.63 19.64
CA LEU A 244 9.24 9.74 18.80
C LEU A 244 10.54 10.42 18.41
N ALA A 245 11.67 9.91 18.90
CA ALA A 245 13.01 10.40 18.58
C ALA A 245 13.88 9.31 17.96
N ARG A 246 14.88 9.75 17.18
CA ARG A 246 15.87 8.88 16.54
C ARG A 246 17.27 9.46 16.65
N GLY A 247 18.27 8.59 16.70
CA GLY A 247 19.69 8.95 16.67
C GLY A 247 20.05 10.00 17.71
N THR A 248 20.64 11.10 17.24
CA THR A 248 21.12 12.21 18.09
C THR A 248 20.00 12.96 18.83
N TYR A 249 18.73 12.81 18.43
CA TYR A 249 17.59 13.50 19.05
C TYR A 249 17.00 12.76 20.26
N ILE A 250 17.54 11.60 20.64
CA ILE A 250 17.03 10.82 21.78
C ILE A 250 17.15 11.60 23.09
N SER A 251 18.29 12.23 23.36
CA SER A 251 18.48 13.06 24.56
C SER A 251 17.48 14.22 24.60
N LYS A 252 17.25 14.87 23.45
CA LYS A 252 16.25 15.94 23.32
C LYS A 252 14.84 15.47 23.69
N ALA A 253 14.43 14.26 23.31
CA ALA A 253 13.13 13.73 23.72
C ALA A 253 13.02 13.48 25.21
N VAL A 254 14.11 13.04 25.86
CA VAL A 254 14.17 12.91 27.33
C VAL A 254 13.99 14.27 28.00
N ASP A 255 14.65 15.31 27.49
CA ASP A 255 14.51 16.68 28.01
C ASP A 255 13.09 17.21 27.87
N ILE A 256 12.47 17.02 26.70
CA ILE A 256 11.07 17.38 26.45
C ILE A 256 10.15 16.61 27.43
N ALA A 257 10.36 15.31 27.60
CA ALA A 257 9.54 14.49 28.50
C ALA A 257 9.63 14.95 29.96
N ASN A 258 10.83 15.26 30.45
CA ASN A 258 11.03 15.75 31.81
C ASN A 258 10.30 17.08 32.03
N GLN A 259 10.41 18.02 31.08
CA GLN A 259 9.70 19.30 31.17
C GLN A 259 8.17 19.14 31.05
N LEU A 260 7.67 18.23 30.20
CA LEU A 260 6.24 17.93 30.15
C LEU A 260 5.75 17.34 31.49
N ARG A 261 6.54 16.50 32.15
CA ARG A 261 6.19 15.94 33.46
C ARG A 261 6.05 17.01 34.55
N GLU A 262 6.96 17.99 34.55
CA GLU A 262 6.85 19.17 35.41
C GLU A 262 5.60 20.01 35.10
N LYS A 263 5.16 20.03 33.84
CA LYS A 263 3.95 20.72 33.37
C LYS A 263 2.68 19.88 33.43
N GLY A 264 2.66 18.84 34.28
CA GLY A 264 1.45 18.09 34.57
C GLY A 264 1.19 16.91 33.63
N PHE A 265 2.20 16.40 32.93
CA PHE A 265 2.11 15.08 32.29
C PHE A 265 2.65 13.97 33.22
N GLU A 266 2.28 12.74 32.93
CA GLU A 266 2.85 11.54 33.54
C GLU A 266 3.06 10.46 32.49
N MET A 267 4.01 9.56 32.75
CA MET A 267 4.25 8.44 31.85
C MET A 267 3.13 7.41 31.98
N PHE A 268 2.71 6.84 30.85
CA PHE A 268 1.91 5.62 30.89
C PHE A 268 2.72 4.48 31.50
N SER A 269 2.06 3.60 32.27
CA SER A 269 2.71 2.41 32.80
C SER A 269 2.86 1.32 31.74
N GLU A 270 3.83 0.41 31.93
CA GLU A 270 4.04 -0.72 31.00
C GLU A 270 2.80 -1.63 30.93
N LYS A 271 2.07 -1.78 32.04
CA LYS A 271 0.82 -2.54 32.08
C LYS A 271 -0.26 -1.91 31.18
N GLU A 272 -0.34 -0.58 31.15
CA GLU A 272 -1.27 0.17 30.30
C GLU A 272 -0.88 0.11 28.83
N LEU A 273 0.41 0.08 28.50
CA LEU A 273 0.87 0.04 27.10
C LEU A 273 0.96 -1.38 26.54
N GLY A 274 1.32 -2.36 27.36
CA GLY A 274 1.70 -3.71 26.92
C GLY A 274 3.16 -3.82 26.47
N PHE A 275 3.97 -2.79 26.69
CA PHE A 275 5.40 -2.71 26.38
C PHE A 275 6.08 -1.67 27.28
N SER A 276 7.41 -1.61 27.27
CA SER A 276 8.18 -0.71 28.14
C SER A 276 8.00 0.77 27.81
N ASN A 277 8.12 1.64 28.83
CA ASN A 277 8.04 3.10 28.67
C ASN A 277 9.07 3.81 29.56
N PRO A 278 10.10 4.47 29.00
CA PRO A 278 10.34 4.68 27.57
C PRO A 278 10.71 3.38 26.84
N GLU A 279 10.28 3.28 25.60
CA GLU A 279 10.67 2.18 24.72
C GLU A 279 11.92 2.57 23.93
N ILE A 280 12.89 1.68 23.86
CA ILE A 280 14.17 1.91 23.17
C ILE A 280 14.40 0.77 22.19
N GLY A 281 14.81 1.10 20.97
CA GLY A 281 15.13 0.09 19.97
C GLY A 281 15.94 0.65 18.80
N THR A 282 15.94 -0.08 17.70
CA THR A 282 16.69 0.27 16.48
C THR A 282 15.77 0.24 15.26
N TRP A 283 15.71 1.37 14.56
CA TRP A 283 15.10 1.47 13.24
C TRP A 283 16.09 0.93 12.22
N GLN A 284 15.63 0.04 11.34
CA GLN A 284 16.44 -0.44 10.22
C GLN A 284 15.81 0.07 8.94
N PHE A 285 16.50 0.96 8.24
CA PHE A 285 16.15 1.37 6.88
C PHE A 285 16.72 0.33 5.94
N ILE A 286 15.89 -0.20 5.04
CA ILE A 286 16.30 -1.21 4.06
C ILE A 286 16.60 -0.55 2.71
N GLU A 287 15.91 0.55 2.39
CA GLU A 287 16.14 1.39 1.22
C GLU A 287 16.18 2.88 1.62
N PRO A 288 17.02 3.72 0.99
CA PRO A 288 17.94 3.42 -0.12
C PRO A 288 19.26 2.75 0.30
N LYS A 289 19.58 2.70 1.60
CA LYS A 289 20.74 1.97 2.15
C LYS A 289 20.36 1.29 3.45
N LYS A 290 21.01 0.16 3.73
CA LYS A 290 20.89 -0.53 5.02
C LYS A 290 21.52 0.34 6.10
N GLU A 291 20.69 0.99 6.90
CA GLU A 291 21.14 1.86 7.99
C GLU A 291 20.38 1.51 9.27
N GLU A 292 21.11 1.45 10.38
CA GLU A 292 20.55 1.22 11.71
C GLU A 292 20.60 2.50 12.51
N VAL A 293 19.43 2.97 12.96
CA VAL A 293 19.31 4.21 13.72
C VAL A 293 18.57 3.91 15.00
N SER A 294 19.20 4.15 16.15
CA SER A 294 18.54 4.01 17.45
C SER A 294 17.27 4.88 17.50
N PHE A 295 16.21 4.40 18.14
CA PHE A 295 15.00 5.16 18.38
C PHE A 295 14.58 5.09 19.85
N MET A 296 13.81 6.09 20.27
CA MET A 296 13.12 6.10 21.55
C MET A 296 11.67 6.54 21.36
N ARG A 297 10.75 5.89 22.07
CA ARG A 297 9.34 6.29 22.19
C ARG A 297 9.00 6.55 23.65
N ILE A 298 8.48 7.73 23.96
CA ILE A 298 8.05 8.09 25.32
C ILE A 298 6.56 8.42 25.27
N TRP A 299 5.78 7.67 26.04
CA TRP A 299 4.32 7.85 26.13
C TRP A 299 3.96 8.62 27.37
N LEU A 300 3.32 9.77 27.17
CA LEU A 300 2.92 10.71 28.21
C LEU A 300 1.40 10.94 28.13
N ARG A 301 0.73 10.99 29.28
CA ARG A 301 -0.65 11.45 29.41
C ARG A 301 -0.72 12.68 30.30
N ARG A 302 -1.76 13.47 30.11
CA ARG A 302 -2.02 14.65 30.95
C ARG A 302 -2.62 14.21 32.28
N LYS A 303 -2.04 14.65 33.41
CA LYS A 303 -2.60 14.42 34.75
C LYS A 303 -3.99 15.06 34.82
N GLY A 304 -4.98 14.28 35.27
CA GLY A 304 -6.35 14.77 35.51
C GLY A 304 -7.42 14.24 34.56
N ARG A 305 -7.08 13.51 33.49
CA ARG A 305 -8.07 12.64 32.80
C ARG A 305 -8.01 11.24 33.41
N MET A 306 -8.68 11.04 34.54
CA MET A 306 -9.13 9.68 34.87
C MET A 306 -10.12 9.26 33.79
N HIS A 307 -9.87 8.13 33.13
CA HIS A 307 -10.91 7.43 32.39
C HIS A 307 -12.01 7.08 33.39
N ASN A 308 -13.16 7.75 33.30
CA ASN A 308 -14.39 7.08 33.69
C ASN A 308 -14.51 5.89 32.74
N ALA A 309 -14.43 4.69 33.33
CA ALA A 309 -14.67 3.43 32.66
C ALA A 309 -16.05 3.38 32.01
#